data_AF-A0A1R0ZQI4-F1
#
_entry.id   AF-A0A1R0ZQI4-F1
#
_cell.length_a   1.000
_cell.length_b   1.000
_cell.length_c   1.000
_cell.angle_alpha   90.00
_cell.angle_beta   90.00
_cell.angle_gamma   90.00
#
_symmetry.space_group_name_H-M   'P 1'
#
loop_
_entity.id
_entity.type
_entity.pdbx_description
1 polymer ?
#
loop_
_entity_poly.entity_id
_entity_poly.type
_entity_poly.pdbx_seq_one_letter_code
_entity_poly.pdbx_strand_id
1 'polypeptide(L)'
;MKARAKWFIPFVALLLVLAGCQSVGGFDVNKALIGDVDVKSSESSMTFSMNAEPSEGISAEDKEMVDLINSFSLSISNAKLQENGNVSANGTIGYKQLNIPFSLFMDKKTLVFTVEGAKQPFYFPVQGYDEVFAEVGLDLTKAEDLSKLLTKFVVKNLPNPSAISVTPVSEAVYGQQVNMTKLHTEVTGDELPALLKGFLKSISKDTEGFTELVGGLYDYLYPVIKAMDEKASGDYEIPGIGVIPLGDKEAVVTVLHDAAKLAVDALLLVYDNQLDSLYKSTPELKTVLSKDTKLAVDIFVDSGLHVRKQNVDLKVALPGTEDMPLKSFSLKASSQIWNIGGAVTADPISTEGALDVSSGDLTPGETLNNFDPNSNVYRILKDDLGITKRTIVIEPDDEYYYPIVDNNTTYIPLRYFAEDLDAIVEWDTVNRAIIVTDGVYGDKLVFKIGSSEAVINGEKVKLAEPVFVDEYGDAYVSLRLLAEALHATVYVDEDGWITITRK
;
A
#
# COMPACT_ATOMS: atom_id res chain seq x y z
N MET A 1 5.34 18.24 -5.61
CA MET A 1 4.17 17.36 -5.85
C MET A 1 3.65 17.33 -7.30
N LYS A 2 3.51 18.47 -8.02
CA LYS A 2 3.01 18.50 -9.42
C LYS A 2 3.89 17.74 -10.44
N ALA A 3 5.19 17.60 -10.20
CA ALA A 3 6.08 16.80 -11.06
C ALA A 3 5.87 15.30 -10.87
N ARG A 4 5.71 14.81 -9.63
CA ARG A 4 5.55 13.37 -9.32
C ARG A 4 4.25 12.75 -9.87
N ALA A 5 3.16 13.53 -9.94
CA ALA A 5 1.88 13.05 -10.48
C ALA A 5 1.92 12.75 -12.00
N LYS A 6 2.84 13.35 -12.76
CA LYS A 6 2.93 13.16 -14.22
C LYS A 6 3.49 11.79 -14.63
N TRP A 7 4.17 11.10 -13.71
CA TRP A 7 4.87 9.83 -13.96
C TRP A 7 4.02 8.62 -13.59
N PHE A 8 2.92 8.81 -12.87
CA PHE A 8 1.99 7.72 -12.49
C PHE A 8 0.99 7.36 -13.60
N ILE A 9 0.72 8.30 -14.53
CA ILE A 9 -0.25 8.09 -15.63
C ILE A 9 0.15 6.91 -16.57
N PRO A 10 1.45 6.72 -16.93
CA PRO A 10 1.89 5.54 -17.67
C PRO A 10 1.73 4.22 -16.91
N PHE A 11 1.89 4.21 -15.57
CA PHE A 11 1.77 2.98 -14.76
C PHE A 11 0.32 2.46 -14.71
N VAL A 12 -0.67 3.36 -14.68
CA VAL A 12 -2.09 2.99 -14.75
C VAL A 12 -2.47 2.45 -16.14
N ALA A 13 -1.88 2.99 -17.21
CA ALA A 13 -2.09 2.50 -18.57
C ALA A 13 -1.44 1.12 -18.83
N LEU A 14 -0.34 0.82 -18.12
CA LEU A 14 0.40 -0.42 -18.26
C LEU A 14 -0.29 -1.62 -17.55
N LEU A 15 -1.11 -1.36 -16.53
CA LEU A 15 -1.94 -2.39 -15.85
C LEU A 15 -3.18 -2.82 -16.65
N LEU A 16 -3.50 -2.10 -17.74
CA LEU A 16 -4.67 -2.36 -18.59
C LEU A 16 -4.32 -3.10 -19.89
N VAL A 17 -3.18 -3.77 -19.96
CA VAL A 17 -2.75 -4.46 -21.19
C VAL A 17 -2.93 -5.96 -21.04
N LEU A 18 -4.19 -6.39 -21.11
CA LEU A 18 -4.52 -7.76 -21.48
C LEU A 18 -5.22 -7.70 -22.83
N ALA A 19 -4.94 -8.64 -23.72
CA ALA A 19 -5.56 -8.67 -25.05
C ALA A 19 -7.04 -9.06 -24.92
N GLY A 20 -7.95 -8.37 -25.60
CA GLY A 20 -9.36 -8.72 -25.44
C GLY A 20 -10.29 -8.15 -26.51
N CYS A 21 -10.20 -8.64 -27.75
CA CYS A 21 -11.25 -8.36 -28.74
C CYS A 21 -11.45 -9.48 -29.78
N GLN A 22 -10.50 -10.39 -30.00
CA GLN A 22 -10.62 -11.41 -31.05
C GLN A 22 -10.08 -12.77 -30.61
N SER A 23 -10.74 -13.83 -31.07
CA SER A 23 -10.21 -15.19 -30.97
C SER A 23 -8.84 -15.25 -31.65
N VAL A 24 -7.81 -15.64 -30.93
CA VAL A 24 -6.46 -15.79 -31.49
C VAL A 24 -6.23 -17.25 -31.79
N GLY A 25 -6.09 -17.60 -33.08
CA GLY A 25 -5.93 -18.99 -33.49
C GLY A 25 -7.10 -19.90 -33.10
N GLY A 26 -8.31 -19.35 -32.98
CA GLY A 26 -9.53 -20.10 -32.56
C GLY A 26 -9.71 -20.22 -31.04
N PHE A 27 -8.79 -19.69 -30.24
CA PHE A 27 -8.92 -19.63 -28.77
C PHE A 27 -9.63 -18.33 -28.33
N ASP A 28 -10.67 -18.47 -27.51
CA ASP A 28 -11.48 -17.36 -26.99
C ASP A 28 -10.78 -16.73 -25.76
N VAL A 29 -9.92 -15.75 -26.03
CA VAL A 29 -9.14 -15.05 -25.00
C VAL A 29 -10.04 -14.37 -23.96
N ASN A 30 -11.17 -13.80 -24.37
CA ASN A 30 -12.08 -13.09 -23.46
C ASN A 30 -12.67 -14.04 -22.43
N LYS A 31 -13.16 -15.20 -22.87
CA LYS A 31 -13.68 -16.21 -21.92
C LYS A 31 -12.60 -16.73 -21.00
N ALA A 32 -11.38 -16.92 -21.49
CA ALA A 32 -10.27 -17.38 -20.66
C ALA A 32 -9.90 -16.38 -19.56
N LEU A 33 -9.89 -15.07 -19.86
CA LEU A 33 -9.58 -14.03 -18.87
C LEU A 33 -10.70 -13.79 -17.84
N ILE A 34 -11.93 -14.19 -18.17
CA ILE A 34 -13.10 -14.06 -17.28
C ILE A 34 -13.40 -15.37 -16.53
N GLY A 35 -12.79 -16.49 -16.94
CA GLY A 35 -13.14 -17.84 -16.46
C GLY A 35 -13.00 -18.05 -14.95
N ASP A 36 -12.11 -17.29 -14.30
CA ASP A 36 -11.85 -17.43 -12.86
C ASP A 36 -12.58 -16.40 -11.99
N VAL A 37 -13.36 -15.48 -12.58
CA VAL A 37 -14.06 -14.40 -11.87
C VAL A 37 -15.09 -14.92 -10.84
N ASP A 38 -15.57 -16.15 -11.02
CA ASP A 38 -16.53 -16.82 -10.13
C ASP A 38 -15.91 -17.92 -9.26
N VAL A 39 -14.58 -18.07 -9.24
CA VAL A 39 -13.89 -19.08 -8.42
C VAL A 39 -14.03 -18.74 -6.94
N LYS A 40 -14.63 -19.66 -6.18
CA LYS A 40 -14.84 -19.53 -4.73
C LYS A 40 -13.87 -20.34 -3.88
N SER A 41 -13.20 -21.32 -4.48
CA SER A 41 -12.16 -22.10 -3.78
C SER A 41 -11.01 -22.44 -4.72
N SER A 42 -9.79 -22.31 -4.21
CA SER A 42 -8.58 -22.68 -4.94
C SER A 42 -7.36 -22.74 -4.01
N GLU A 43 -6.30 -23.37 -4.48
CA GLU A 43 -4.97 -23.24 -3.92
C GLU A 43 -4.05 -22.58 -4.95
N SER A 44 -3.09 -21.80 -4.47
CA SER A 44 -2.20 -21.03 -5.33
C SER A 44 -0.81 -20.83 -4.76
N SER A 45 0.13 -20.52 -5.64
CA SER A 45 1.46 -20.05 -5.29
C SER A 45 1.78 -18.83 -6.15
N MET A 46 2.57 -17.91 -5.61
CA MET A 46 2.99 -16.70 -6.32
C MET A 46 4.44 -16.38 -5.97
N THR A 47 5.22 -15.99 -6.97
CA THR A 47 6.52 -15.34 -6.75
C THR A 47 6.47 -13.96 -7.37
N PHE A 48 7.04 -12.98 -6.68
CA PHE A 48 7.15 -11.61 -7.11
C PHE A 48 8.56 -11.09 -6.79
N SER A 49 9.15 -10.36 -7.73
CA SER A 49 10.43 -9.69 -7.54
C SER A 49 10.43 -8.39 -8.32
N MET A 50 11.20 -7.42 -7.82
CA MET A 50 11.41 -6.14 -8.49
C MET A 50 12.90 -5.87 -8.61
N ASN A 51 13.30 -5.14 -9.65
CA ASN A 51 14.65 -4.63 -9.78
C ASN A 51 14.64 -3.22 -10.38
N ALA A 52 15.52 -2.35 -9.90
CA ALA A 52 15.82 -1.05 -10.45
C ALA A 52 17.26 -1.02 -10.97
N GLU A 53 17.45 -0.40 -12.13
CA GLU A 53 18.75 -0.15 -12.73
C GLU A 53 19.12 1.33 -12.50
N PRO A 54 20.22 1.63 -11.79
CA PRO A 54 20.60 3.00 -11.49
C PRO A 54 21.18 3.73 -12.70
N SER A 55 21.02 5.06 -12.72
CA SER A 55 21.77 5.97 -13.60
C SER A 55 23.25 6.01 -13.23
N GLU A 56 24.09 6.40 -14.18
CA GLU A 56 25.51 6.64 -13.91
C GLU A 56 25.68 7.85 -12.96
N GLY A 57 26.55 7.71 -11.96
CA GLY A 57 26.84 8.79 -11.02
C GLY A 57 25.77 9.05 -9.95
N ILE A 58 24.82 8.13 -9.76
CA ILE A 58 23.83 8.16 -8.67
C ILE A 58 24.50 8.35 -7.29
N SER A 59 23.82 9.04 -6.37
CA SER A 59 24.34 9.27 -5.01
C SER A 59 24.48 7.96 -4.22
N ALA A 60 25.26 7.99 -3.13
CA ALA A 60 25.40 6.82 -2.26
C ALA A 60 24.05 6.45 -1.60
N GLU A 61 23.28 7.45 -1.18
CA GLU A 61 21.95 7.29 -0.58
C GLU A 61 20.95 6.66 -1.56
N ASP A 62 20.90 7.18 -2.79
CA ASP A 62 20.04 6.62 -3.83
C ASP A 62 20.47 5.20 -4.22
N LYS A 63 21.78 4.90 -4.18
CA LYS A 63 22.28 3.54 -4.39
C LYS A 63 21.82 2.58 -3.30
N GLU A 64 21.81 3.00 -2.03
CA GLU A 64 21.28 2.20 -0.94
C GLU A 64 19.79 1.89 -1.15
N MET A 65 19.01 2.86 -1.66
CA MET A 65 17.61 2.64 -2.03
C MET A 65 17.45 1.65 -3.19
N VAL A 66 18.31 1.71 -4.20
CA VAL A 66 18.32 0.75 -5.31
C VAL A 66 18.67 -0.65 -4.83
N ASP A 67 19.69 -0.79 -3.98
CA ASP A 67 20.09 -2.07 -3.40
C ASP A 67 18.96 -2.65 -2.53
N LEU A 68 18.23 -1.80 -1.80
CA LEU A 68 17.04 -2.19 -1.04
C LEU A 68 15.93 -2.73 -1.95
N ILE A 69 15.56 -1.99 -3.01
CA ILE A 69 14.56 -2.40 -4.01
C ILE A 69 14.93 -3.75 -4.63
N ASN A 70 16.19 -3.89 -5.08
CA ASN A 70 16.70 -5.10 -5.74
C ASN A 70 16.76 -6.31 -4.82
N SER A 71 16.78 -6.07 -3.51
CA SER A 71 16.79 -7.15 -2.53
C SER A 71 15.41 -7.67 -2.17
N PHE A 72 14.35 -6.93 -2.51
CA PHE A 72 12.99 -7.30 -2.18
C PHE A 72 12.45 -8.39 -3.10
N SER A 73 11.96 -9.46 -2.51
CA SER A 73 11.11 -10.43 -3.20
C SER A 73 10.02 -10.94 -2.28
N LEU A 74 8.95 -11.47 -2.87
CA LEU A 74 7.85 -12.11 -2.16
C LEU A 74 7.60 -13.46 -2.80
N SER A 75 7.59 -14.52 -1.99
CA SER A 75 7.23 -15.86 -2.44
C SER A 75 6.11 -16.41 -1.56
N ILE A 76 4.91 -16.53 -2.10
CA ILE A 76 3.79 -17.25 -1.50
C ILE A 76 3.86 -18.68 -2.01
N SER A 77 4.18 -19.60 -1.10
CA SER A 77 4.37 -21.02 -1.43
C SER A 77 3.05 -21.79 -1.52
N ASN A 78 2.09 -21.43 -0.66
CA ASN A 78 0.75 -21.97 -0.63
C ASN A 78 -0.19 -20.88 -0.08
N ALA A 79 -1.12 -20.44 -0.90
CA ALA A 79 -2.29 -19.66 -0.51
C ALA A 79 -3.55 -20.47 -0.78
N LYS A 80 -4.52 -20.38 0.11
CA LYS A 80 -5.78 -21.12 0.07
C LYS A 80 -6.93 -20.14 0.11
N LEU A 81 -7.81 -20.23 -0.87
CA LEU A 81 -9.13 -19.61 -0.86
C LEU A 81 -10.14 -20.70 -0.54
N GLN A 82 -10.89 -20.53 0.54
CA GLN A 82 -11.97 -21.42 0.93
C GLN A 82 -13.32 -20.86 0.45
N GLU A 83 -14.29 -21.75 0.18
CA GLU A 83 -15.60 -21.41 -0.38
C GLU A 83 -16.39 -20.35 0.41
N ASN A 84 -16.13 -20.22 1.71
CA ASN A 84 -16.76 -19.21 2.58
C ASN A 84 -16.10 -17.83 2.53
N GLY A 85 -15.04 -17.66 1.72
CA GLY A 85 -14.25 -16.43 1.57
C GLY A 85 -13.03 -16.37 2.48
N ASN A 86 -12.77 -17.37 3.32
CA ASN A 86 -11.57 -17.37 4.16
C ASN A 86 -10.33 -17.56 3.29
N VAL A 87 -9.27 -16.82 3.62
CA VAL A 87 -7.98 -16.87 2.92
C VAL A 87 -6.89 -17.21 3.93
N SER A 88 -5.98 -18.13 3.57
CA SER A 88 -4.71 -18.30 4.29
C SER A 88 -3.55 -18.30 3.32
N ALA A 89 -2.36 -17.88 3.76
CA ALA A 89 -1.16 -17.92 2.95
C ALA A 89 0.10 -18.15 3.80
N ASN A 90 1.03 -18.94 3.27
CA ASN A 90 2.37 -19.10 3.82
C ASN A 90 3.42 -18.75 2.77
N GLY A 91 4.41 -17.97 3.17
CA GLY A 91 5.42 -17.50 2.24
C GLY A 91 6.70 -17.01 2.91
N THR A 92 7.56 -16.42 2.09
CA THR A 92 8.80 -15.79 2.51
C THR A 92 8.92 -14.42 1.86
N ILE A 93 9.35 -13.44 2.65
CA ILE A 93 9.79 -12.12 2.17
C ILE A 93 11.30 -12.18 2.03
N GLY A 94 11.81 -12.02 0.81
CA GLY A 94 13.23 -11.80 0.59
C GLY A 94 13.59 -10.35 0.91
N TYR A 95 14.61 -10.16 1.73
CA TYR A 95 15.14 -8.86 2.11
C TYR A 95 16.65 -8.97 2.30
N LYS A 96 17.44 -8.22 1.51
CA LYS A 96 18.90 -8.40 1.42
C LYS A 96 19.25 -9.89 1.15
N GLN A 97 19.99 -10.53 2.05
CA GLN A 97 20.35 -11.95 1.94
C GLN A 97 19.44 -12.87 2.77
N LEU A 98 18.39 -12.31 3.37
CA LEU A 98 17.49 -13.00 4.28
C LEU A 98 16.23 -13.44 3.54
N ASN A 99 15.72 -14.61 3.93
CA ASN A 99 14.37 -15.05 3.57
C ASN A 99 13.60 -15.14 4.88
N ILE A 100 12.60 -14.29 5.02
CA ILE A 100 11.82 -14.11 6.25
C ILE A 100 10.48 -14.81 6.09
N PRO A 101 10.25 -15.97 6.72
CA PRO A 101 8.96 -16.64 6.68
C PRO A 101 7.84 -15.79 7.28
N PHE A 102 6.66 -15.90 6.68
CA PHE A 102 5.43 -15.33 7.20
C PHE A 102 4.24 -16.25 6.98
N SER A 103 3.20 -16.04 7.79
CA SER A 103 1.88 -16.65 7.63
C SER A 103 0.80 -15.60 7.77
N LEU A 104 -0.25 -15.72 6.95
CA LEU A 104 -1.40 -14.83 6.91
C LEU A 104 -2.68 -15.68 7.00
N PHE A 105 -3.66 -15.18 7.73
CA PHE A 105 -5.04 -15.66 7.69
C PHE A 105 -6.00 -14.47 7.63
N MET A 106 -7.06 -14.59 6.86
CA MET A 106 -8.12 -13.59 6.75
C MET A 106 -9.46 -14.30 6.73
N ASP A 107 -10.39 -13.82 7.54
CA ASP A 107 -11.81 -14.14 7.44
C ASP A 107 -12.64 -12.85 7.46
N LYS A 108 -13.96 -12.97 7.55
CA LYS A 108 -14.87 -11.82 7.59
C LYS A 108 -14.69 -10.92 8.81
N LYS A 109 -13.97 -11.38 9.84
CA LYS A 109 -13.84 -10.66 11.11
C LYS A 109 -12.47 -10.10 11.34
N THR A 110 -11.43 -10.77 10.85
CA THR A 110 -10.05 -10.50 11.23
C THR A 110 -9.09 -10.78 10.09
N LEU A 111 -8.07 -9.94 9.98
CA LEU A 111 -6.82 -10.24 9.30
C LEU A 111 -5.80 -10.53 10.39
N VAL A 112 -5.17 -11.70 10.33
CA VAL A 112 -4.11 -12.12 11.26
C VAL A 112 -2.85 -12.40 10.47
N PHE A 113 -1.74 -11.85 10.92
CA PHE A 113 -0.43 -12.00 10.28
C PHE A 113 0.63 -12.34 11.31
N THR A 114 1.55 -13.22 10.96
CA THR A 114 2.73 -13.52 11.76
C THR A 114 3.96 -13.62 10.87
N VAL A 115 5.12 -13.29 11.43
CA VAL A 115 6.40 -13.25 10.74
C VAL A 115 7.48 -13.79 11.65
N GLU A 116 8.56 -14.32 11.06
CA GLU A 116 9.70 -14.88 11.80
C GLU A 116 10.14 -14.02 12.99
N GLY A 117 10.27 -14.64 14.15
CA GLY A 117 10.75 -13.97 15.37
C GLY A 117 9.67 -13.24 16.16
N ALA A 118 8.45 -13.09 15.65
CA ALA A 118 7.33 -12.56 16.42
C ALA A 118 6.94 -13.55 17.54
N LYS A 119 6.74 -13.05 18.76
CA LYS A 119 6.30 -13.80 19.94
C LYS A 119 4.79 -14.05 19.89
N GLN A 120 4.03 -13.08 19.38
CA GLN A 120 2.59 -13.15 19.17
C GLN A 120 2.23 -12.68 17.75
N PRO A 121 1.11 -13.17 17.18
CA PRO A 121 0.58 -12.67 15.92
C PRO A 121 0.17 -11.20 16.00
N PHE A 122 0.08 -10.54 14.86
CA PHE A 122 -0.57 -9.25 14.69
C PHE A 122 -1.98 -9.48 14.17
N TYR A 123 -2.96 -8.79 14.72
CA TYR A 123 -4.33 -8.84 14.21
C TYR A 123 -4.87 -7.45 13.91
N PHE A 124 -5.67 -7.39 12.85
CA PHE A 124 -6.45 -6.23 12.46
C PHE A 124 -7.93 -6.65 12.40
N PRO A 125 -8.82 -6.06 13.21
CA PRO A 125 -10.24 -6.31 13.13
C PRO A 125 -10.78 -5.77 11.79
N VAL A 126 -11.37 -6.67 11.00
CA VAL A 126 -12.15 -6.33 9.81
C VAL A 126 -13.62 -6.14 10.19
N GLN A 127 -14.08 -6.84 11.22
CA GLN A 127 -15.44 -6.70 11.74
C GLN A 127 -15.69 -5.28 12.25
N GLY A 128 -16.86 -4.71 11.91
CA GLY A 128 -17.24 -3.35 12.28
C GLY A 128 -16.98 -2.34 11.17
N TYR A 129 -16.03 -2.60 10.27
CA TYR A 129 -15.88 -1.78 9.06
C TYR A 129 -17.08 -1.93 8.13
N ASP A 130 -17.73 -3.10 8.07
CA ASP A 130 -19.00 -3.27 7.34
C ASP A 130 -20.09 -2.33 7.84
N GLU A 131 -20.16 -2.09 9.15
CA GLU A 131 -21.14 -1.17 9.75
C GLU A 131 -20.76 0.28 9.44
N VAL A 132 -19.49 0.66 9.57
CA VAL A 132 -18.96 1.98 9.19
C VAL A 132 -19.17 2.25 7.70
N PHE A 133 -18.92 1.25 6.84
CA PHE A 133 -19.14 1.31 5.42
C PHE A 133 -20.64 1.40 5.10
N ALA A 134 -21.48 0.62 5.78
CA ALA A 134 -22.92 0.69 5.62
C ALA A 134 -23.50 2.05 6.07
N GLU A 135 -22.94 2.69 7.12
CA GLU A 135 -23.31 4.05 7.54
C GLU A 135 -23.08 5.08 6.43
N VAL A 136 -22.02 4.91 5.64
CA VAL A 136 -21.75 5.72 4.44
C VAL A 136 -22.30 5.09 3.16
N GLY A 137 -23.19 4.10 3.25
CA GLY A 137 -23.88 3.48 2.11
C GLY A 137 -23.04 2.53 1.23
N LEU A 138 -21.83 2.15 1.64
CA LEU A 138 -20.96 1.20 0.94
C LEU A 138 -21.36 -0.26 1.25
N ASP A 139 -21.42 -1.09 0.21
CA ASP A 139 -21.79 -2.50 0.29
C ASP A 139 -20.70 -3.35 -0.38
N LEU A 140 -19.98 -4.15 0.42
CA LEU A 140 -18.88 -4.99 -0.07
C LEU A 140 -19.33 -6.05 -1.07
N THR A 141 -20.56 -6.56 -0.96
CA THR A 141 -21.09 -7.55 -1.92
C THR A 141 -21.31 -6.89 -3.27
N LYS A 142 -21.86 -5.67 -3.28
CA LYS A 142 -21.99 -4.89 -4.52
C LYS A 142 -20.63 -4.46 -5.09
N ALA A 143 -19.62 -4.24 -4.24
CA ALA A 143 -18.27 -3.95 -4.69
C ALA A 143 -17.67 -5.14 -5.47
N GLU A 144 -17.92 -6.38 -5.02
CA GLU A 144 -17.55 -7.58 -5.78
C GLU A 144 -18.25 -7.62 -7.13
N ASP A 145 -19.58 -7.46 -7.18
CA ASP A 145 -20.34 -7.47 -8.43
C ASP A 145 -19.88 -6.38 -9.40
N LEU A 146 -19.61 -5.16 -8.90
CA LEU A 146 -19.06 -4.07 -9.68
C LEU A 146 -17.66 -4.39 -10.21
N SER A 147 -16.79 -5.02 -9.41
CA SER A 147 -15.47 -5.47 -9.83
C SER A 147 -15.56 -6.50 -10.97
N LYS A 148 -16.51 -7.44 -10.90
CA LYS A 148 -16.78 -8.40 -11.97
C LYS A 148 -17.24 -7.70 -13.25
N LEU A 149 -18.16 -6.75 -13.12
CA LEU A 149 -18.68 -5.98 -14.24
C LEU A 149 -17.59 -5.15 -14.92
N LEU A 150 -16.77 -4.44 -14.15
CA LEU A 150 -15.60 -3.70 -14.62
C LEU A 150 -14.62 -4.63 -15.36
N THR A 151 -14.30 -5.79 -14.79
CA THR A 151 -13.40 -6.77 -15.40
C THR A 151 -13.93 -7.24 -16.74
N LYS A 152 -15.22 -7.62 -16.82
CA LYS A 152 -15.87 -8.04 -18.07
C LYS A 152 -15.86 -6.93 -19.10
N PHE A 153 -16.20 -5.70 -18.70
CA PHE A 153 -16.24 -4.55 -19.59
C PHE A 153 -14.87 -4.21 -20.17
N VAL A 154 -13.83 -4.20 -19.33
CA VAL A 154 -12.45 -3.95 -19.74
C VAL A 154 -11.99 -5.06 -20.68
N VAL A 155 -12.05 -6.33 -20.27
CA VAL A 155 -11.63 -7.48 -21.10
C VAL A 155 -12.35 -7.52 -22.45
N LYS A 156 -13.63 -7.16 -22.52
CA LYS A 156 -14.40 -7.13 -23.78
C LYS A 156 -13.89 -6.08 -24.77
N ASN A 157 -13.34 -4.98 -24.27
CA ASN A 157 -13.00 -3.80 -25.07
C ASN A 157 -11.50 -3.65 -25.38
N LEU A 158 -10.67 -4.57 -24.89
CA LEU A 158 -9.22 -4.47 -25.00
C LEU A 158 -8.70 -4.79 -26.41
N PRO A 159 -7.88 -3.93 -27.03
CA PRO A 159 -7.28 -4.29 -28.31
C PRO A 159 -6.25 -5.42 -28.17
N ASN A 160 -6.09 -6.22 -29.22
CA ASN A 160 -5.00 -7.18 -29.28
C ASN A 160 -3.68 -6.42 -29.59
N PRO A 161 -2.56 -6.74 -28.91
CA PRO A 161 -1.25 -6.23 -29.26
C PRO A 161 -0.71 -6.84 -30.55
N SER A 162 0.35 -6.25 -31.11
CA SER A 162 0.93 -6.77 -32.35
C SER A 162 1.61 -8.12 -32.17
N ALA A 163 2.23 -8.35 -31.00
CA ALA A 163 2.82 -9.62 -30.62
C ALA A 163 1.86 -10.39 -29.71
N ILE A 164 1.05 -11.25 -30.33
CA ILE A 164 0.14 -12.17 -29.64
C ILE A 164 0.15 -13.53 -30.33
N SER A 165 0.21 -14.60 -29.55
CA SER A 165 0.16 -15.96 -30.07
C SER A 165 -0.49 -16.92 -29.10
N VAL A 166 -1.06 -17.98 -29.65
CA VAL A 166 -1.67 -19.05 -28.88
C VAL A 166 -1.05 -20.37 -29.32
N THR A 167 -0.59 -21.15 -28.35
CA THR A 167 0.04 -22.46 -28.60
C THR A 167 -0.46 -23.50 -27.60
N PRO A 168 -0.79 -24.73 -28.04
CA PRO A 168 -1.05 -25.81 -27.10
C PRO A 168 0.25 -26.21 -26.40
N VAL A 169 0.17 -26.46 -25.10
CA VAL A 169 1.32 -26.82 -24.27
C VAL A 169 0.92 -27.87 -23.23
N SER A 170 1.89 -28.65 -22.79
CA SER A 170 1.74 -29.55 -21.66
C SER A 170 2.85 -29.20 -20.66
N GLU A 171 2.48 -28.64 -19.51
CA GLU A 171 3.41 -28.22 -18.47
C GLU A 171 2.92 -28.66 -17.09
N ALA A 172 3.85 -28.75 -16.13
CA ALA A 172 3.50 -29.03 -14.75
C ALA A 172 2.91 -27.78 -14.06
N VAL A 173 1.76 -27.96 -13.42
CA VAL A 173 1.13 -27.01 -12.49
C VAL A 173 1.13 -27.68 -11.12
N TYR A 174 1.87 -27.12 -10.17
CA TYR A 174 2.06 -27.69 -8.84
C TYR A 174 2.46 -29.19 -8.85
N GLY A 175 3.40 -29.54 -9.74
CA GLY A 175 3.91 -30.91 -9.89
C GLY A 175 3.01 -31.86 -10.68
N GLN A 176 1.81 -31.44 -11.11
CA GLN A 176 0.92 -32.24 -11.96
C GLN A 176 0.96 -31.77 -13.41
N GLN A 177 1.11 -32.70 -14.35
CA GLN A 177 1.11 -32.37 -15.78
C GLN A 177 -0.30 -31.99 -16.25
N VAL A 178 -0.47 -30.79 -16.81
CA VAL A 178 -1.76 -30.29 -17.31
C VAL A 178 -1.61 -29.89 -18.78
N ASN A 179 -2.54 -30.36 -19.61
CA ASN A 179 -2.65 -29.89 -20.99
C ASN A 179 -3.38 -28.55 -21.01
N MET A 180 -2.74 -27.54 -21.58
CA MET A 180 -3.19 -26.16 -21.53
C MET A 180 -3.00 -25.49 -22.88
N THR A 181 -3.60 -24.33 -23.01
CA THR A 181 -3.36 -23.38 -24.09
C THR A 181 -2.55 -22.22 -23.52
N LYS A 182 -1.33 -22.01 -24.03
CA LYS A 182 -0.49 -20.86 -23.70
C LYS A 182 -0.87 -19.69 -24.60
N LEU A 183 -1.42 -18.64 -24.00
CA LEU A 183 -1.54 -17.31 -24.58
C LEU A 183 -0.27 -16.52 -24.23
N HIS A 184 0.48 -16.13 -25.24
CA HIS A 184 1.65 -15.27 -25.08
C HIS A 184 1.36 -13.90 -25.70
N THR A 185 1.65 -12.84 -24.95
CA THR A 185 1.52 -11.45 -25.39
C THR A 185 2.75 -10.65 -25.04
N GLU A 186 3.23 -9.82 -25.96
CA GLU A 186 4.23 -8.80 -25.70
C GLU A 186 3.72 -7.44 -26.15
N VAL A 187 3.96 -6.41 -25.34
CA VAL A 187 3.62 -5.03 -25.64
C VAL A 187 4.80 -4.14 -25.33
N THR A 188 5.20 -3.32 -26.30
CA THR A 188 6.24 -2.31 -26.09
C THR A 188 5.64 -0.94 -25.79
N GLY A 189 6.41 -0.07 -25.12
CA GLY A 189 5.94 1.25 -24.69
C GLY A 189 5.46 2.14 -25.84
N ASP A 190 6.03 1.99 -27.03
CA ASP A 190 5.65 2.73 -28.25
C ASP A 190 4.32 2.25 -28.85
N GLU A 191 3.84 1.06 -28.49
CA GLU A 191 2.52 0.55 -28.88
C GLU A 191 1.39 1.05 -27.97
N LEU A 192 1.70 1.40 -26.71
CA LEU A 192 0.70 1.79 -25.70
C LEU A 192 -0.24 2.91 -26.16
N PRO A 193 0.22 4.00 -26.82
CA PRO A 193 -0.71 5.02 -27.31
C PRO A 193 -1.69 4.49 -28.36
N ALA A 194 -1.21 3.64 -29.28
CA ALA A 194 -2.07 3.05 -30.30
C ALA A 194 -3.09 2.08 -29.67
N LEU A 195 -2.67 1.28 -28.69
CA LEU A 195 -3.55 0.39 -27.92
C LEU A 195 -4.59 1.18 -27.13
N LEU A 196 -4.19 2.23 -26.40
CA LEU A 196 -5.13 3.09 -25.68
C LEU A 196 -6.17 3.71 -26.63
N LYS A 197 -5.74 4.22 -27.80
CA LYS A 197 -6.66 4.72 -28.82
C LYS A 197 -7.60 3.63 -29.34
N GLY A 198 -7.11 2.40 -29.51
CA GLY A 198 -7.90 1.23 -29.88
C GLY A 198 -8.97 0.88 -28.84
N PHE A 199 -8.58 0.88 -27.56
CA PHE A 199 -9.47 0.66 -26.42
C PHE A 199 -10.59 1.71 -26.36
N LEU A 200 -10.24 3.00 -26.44
CA LEU A 200 -11.21 4.10 -26.47
C LEU A 200 -12.19 3.98 -27.64
N LYS A 201 -11.71 3.56 -28.83
CA LYS A 201 -12.58 3.29 -29.98
C LYS A 201 -13.51 2.09 -29.78
N SER A 202 -13.07 1.07 -29.03
CA SER A 202 -13.92 -0.08 -28.70
C SER A 202 -15.01 0.35 -27.72
N ILE A 203 -14.63 1.03 -26.63
CA ILE A 203 -15.56 1.58 -25.64
C ILE A 203 -16.61 2.48 -26.29
N SER A 204 -16.19 3.41 -27.16
CA SER A 204 -17.11 4.31 -27.88
C SER A 204 -18.21 3.56 -28.65
N LYS A 205 -17.94 2.32 -29.10
CA LYS A 205 -18.88 1.48 -29.84
C LYS A 205 -19.71 0.54 -28.95
N ASP A 206 -19.27 0.27 -27.72
CA ASP A 206 -19.92 -0.67 -26.79
C ASP A 206 -21.01 0.03 -25.94
N THR A 207 -22.02 0.58 -26.60
CA THR A 207 -23.15 1.26 -25.94
C THR A 207 -23.80 0.39 -24.86
N GLU A 208 -23.98 -0.91 -25.12
CA GLU A 208 -24.62 -1.84 -24.19
C GLU A 208 -23.76 -2.09 -22.95
N GLY A 209 -22.48 -2.48 -23.13
CA GLY A 209 -21.59 -2.71 -21.99
C GLY A 209 -21.35 -1.44 -21.17
N PHE A 210 -21.36 -0.28 -21.84
CA PHE A 210 -21.22 1.00 -21.17
C PHE A 210 -22.46 1.36 -20.33
N THR A 211 -23.65 1.10 -20.86
CA THR A 211 -24.92 1.23 -20.12
C THR A 211 -24.94 0.32 -18.89
N GLU A 212 -24.50 -0.93 -19.05
CA GLU A 212 -24.41 -1.90 -17.94
C GLU A 212 -23.46 -1.40 -16.85
N LEU A 213 -22.25 -0.97 -17.24
CA LEU A 213 -21.25 -0.44 -16.31
C LEU A 213 -21.75 0.78 -15.52
N VAL A 214 -22.36 1.76 -16.20
CA VAL A 214 -22.93 2.94 -15.55
C VAL A 214 -24.08 2.55 -14.62
N GLY A 215 -24.91 1.58 -15.01
CA GLY A 215 -25.98 1.04 -14.16
C GLY A 215 -25.44 0.38 -12.89
N GLY A 216 -24.37 -0.40 -12.98
CA GLY A 216 -23.71 -1.01 -11.83
C GLY A 216 -23.05 0.03 -10.91
N LEU A 217 -22.39 1.05 -11.49
CA LEU A 217 -21.85 2.18 -10.73
C LEU A 217 -22.95 2.94 -9.99
N TYR A 218 -24.11 3.15 -10.62
CA TYR A 218 -25.27 3.75 -9.96
C TYR A 218 -25.73 2.90 -8.77
N ASP A 219 -25.92 1.60 -8.94
CA ASP A 219 -26.41 0.71 -7.88
C ASP A 219 -25.47 0.64 -6.66
N TYR A 220 -24.17 0.85 -6.90
CA TYR A 220 -23.13 0.89 -5.89
C TYR A 220 -23.00 2.27 -5.22
N LEU A 221 -22.94 3.36 -5.99
CA LEU A 221 -22.64 4.70 -5.50
C LEU A 221 -23.88 5.49 -5.04
N TYR A 222 -25.06 5.21 -5.58
CA TYR A 222 -26.29 5.94 -5.20
C TYR A 222 -26.61 5.85 -3.70
N PRO A 223 -26.52 4.67 -3.04
CA PRO A 223 -26.70 4.59 -1.59
C PRO A 223 -25.68 5.44 -0.81
N VAL A 224 -24.43 5.50 -1.29
CA VAL A 224 -23.36 6.34 -0.68
C VAL A 224 -23.71 7.81 -0.78
N ILE A 225 -24.08 8.27 -1.98
CA ILE A 225 -24.48 9.66 -2.22
C ILE A 225 -25.66 10.04 -1.32
N LYS A 226 -26.66 9.17 -1.19
CA LYS A 226 -27.83 9.38 -0.33
C LYS A 226 -27.47 9.42 1.16
N ALA A 227 -26.50 8.62 1.60
CA ALA A 227 -26.04 8.62 2.99
C ALA A 227 -25.28 9.91 3.35
N MET A 228 -24.51 10.46 2.39
CA MET A 228 -23.75 11.70 2.59
C MET A 228 -24.63 12.97 2.54
N ASP A 229 -25.69 12.95 1.74
CA ASP A 229 -26.65 14.05 1.66
C ASP A 229 -28.06 13.49 1.43
N GLU A 230 -28.89 13.50 2.47
CA GLU A 230 -30.29 13.03 2.39
C GLU A 230 -31.12 13.80 1.35
N LYS A 231 -30.69 14.99 0.92
CA LYS A 231 -31.32 15.79 -0.13
C LYS A 231 -30.76 15.53 -1.53
N ALA A 232 -29.69 14.74 -1.66
CA ALA A 232 -29.08 14.36 -2.94
C ALA A 232 -29.95 13.37 -3.76
N SER A 233 -31.18 13.07 -3.33
CA SER A 233 -32.18 12.41 -4.16
C SER A 233 -32.77 13.30 -5.26
N GLY A 234 -32.40 14.58 -5.30
CA GLY A 234 -32.86 15.55 -6.30
C GLY A 234 -31.97 15.65 -7.54
N ASP A 235 -32.29 16.64 -8.35
CA ASP A 235 -31.54 17.03 -9.54
C ASP A 235 -30.16 17.59 -9.15
N TYR A 236 -29.09 16.93 -9.59
CA TYR A 236 -27.71 17.36 -9.34
C TYR A 236 -27.11 17.94 -10.62
N GLU A 237 -26.69 19.20 -10.59
CA GLU A 237 -26.08 19.84 -11.75
C GLU A 237 -24.58 19.55 -11.78
N ILE A 238 -24.12 18.85 -12.81
CA ILE A 238 -22.69 18.63 -13.07
C ILE A 238 -22.24 19.58 -14.18
N PRO A 239 -21.25 20.46 -13.93
CA PRO A 239 -20.70 21.35 -14.94
C PRO A 239 -20.25 20.59 -16.20
N GLY A 240 -20.80 20.96 -17.35
CA GLY A 240 -20.47 20.35 -18.64
C GLY A 240 -21.23 19.05 -18.98
N ILE A 241 -21.97 18.47 -18.04
CA ILE A 241 -22.83 17.28 -18.26
C ILE A 241 -24.31 17.67 -18.18
N GLY A 242 -24.66 18.63 -17.32
CA GLY A 242 -26.03 19.10 -17.10
C GLY A 242 -26.66 18.52 -15.84
N VAL A 243 -27.99 18.58 -15.78
CA VAL A 243 -28.77 18.13 -14.62
C VAL A 243 -28.94 16.61 -14.65
N ILE A 244 -28.58 15.95 -13.55
CA ILE A 244 -28.69 14.50 -13.36
C ILE A 244 -29.77 14.22 -12.33
N PRO A 245 -30.87 13.55 -12.70
CA PRO A 245 -31.96 13.23 -11.79
C PRO A 245 -31.60 11.98 -10.97
N LEU A 246 -30.85 12.13 -9.87
CA LEU A 246 -30.28 11.01 -9.11
C LEU A 246 -31.31 10.00 -8.60
N GLY A 247 -32.56 10.42 -8.39
CA GLY A 247 -33.67 9.54 -8.00
C GLY A 247 -34.23 8.62 -9.09
N ASP A 248 -33.82 8.78 -10.36
CA ASP A 248 -34.28 7.99 -11.49
C ASP A 248 -33.09 7.30 -12.18
N LYS A 249 -32.87 6.03 -11.85
CA LYS A 249 -31.78 5.22 -12.42
C LYS A 249 -31.74 5.26 -13.94
N GLU A 250 -32.88 5.12 -14.62
CA GLU A 250 -32.91 5.06 -16.08
C GLU A 250 -32.45 6.39 -16.69
N ALA A 251 -32.92 7.50 -16.12
CA ALA A 251 -32.51 8.82 -16.54
C ALA A 251 -31.04 9.13 -16.20
N VAL A 252 -30.53 8.75 -15.01
CA VAL A 252 -29.10 8.87 -14.67
C VAL A 252 -28.23 8.10 -15.64
N VAL A 253 -28.56 6.82 -15.87
CA VAL A 253 -27.80 5.95 -16.76
C VAL A 253 -27.77 6.54 -18.16
N THR A 254 -28.91 7.02 -18.67
CA THR A 254 -29.00 7.65 -20.00
C THR A 254 -28.12 8.90 -20.09
N VAL A 255 -28.25 9.83 -19.14
CA VAL A 255 -27.50 11.10 -19.15
C VAL A 255 -25.99 10.84 -19.04
N LEU A 256 -25.56 9.98 -18.10
CA LEU A 256 -24.15 9.67 -17.92
C LEU A 256 -23.57 8.87 -19.09
N HIS A 257 -24.33 7.92 -19.64
CA HIS A 257 -23.94 7.19 -20.83
C HIS A 257 -23.68 8.16 -21.99
N ASP A 258 -24.63 9.04 -22.30
CA ASP A 258 -24.53 9.96 -23.44
C ASP A 258 -23.40 10.97 -23.24
N ALA A 259 -23.26 11.51 -22.03
CA ALA A 259 -22.20 12.46 -21.70
C ALA A 259 -20.82 11.82 -21.79
N ALA A 260 -20.64 10.61 -21.26
CA ALA A 260 -19.35 9.95 -21.28
C ALA A 260 -19.01 9.38 -22.67
N LYS A 261 -20.01 8.94 -23.45
CA LYS A 261 -19.83 8.61 -24.88
C LYS A 261 -19.36 9.84 -25.65
N LEU A 262 -20.02 10.99 -25.47
CA LEU A 262 -19.61 12.25 -26.08
C LEU A 262 -18.18 12.64 -25.68
N ALA A 263 -17.81 12.46 -24.40
CA ALA A 263 -16.46 12.73 -23.92
C ALA A 263 -15.40 11.83 -24.57
N VAL A 264 -15.67 10.52 -24.70
CA VAL A 264 -14.78 9.58 -25.38
C VAL A 264 -14.66 9.93 -26.87
N ASP A 265 -15.78 10.22 -27.55
CA ASP A 265 -15.80 10.61 -28.96
C ASP A 265 -15.04 11.92 -29.21
N ALA A 266 -15.24 12.92 -28.34
CA ALA A 266 -14.52 14.18 -28.38
C ALA A 266 -13.02 13.98 -28.14
N LEU A 267 -12.64 13.15 -27.16
CA LEU A 267 -11.25 12.80 -26.90
C LEU A 267 -10.62 12.10 -28.10
N LEU A 268 -11.33 11.17 -28.75
CA LEU A 268 -10.86 10.47 -29.95
C LEU A 268 -10.61 11.41 -31.13
N LEU A 269 -11.41 12.47 -31.29
CA LEU A 269 -11.23 13.48 -32.34
C LEU A 269 -9.94 14.29 -32.17
N VAL A 270 -9.53 14.56 -30.93
CA VAL A 270 -8.34 15.37 -30.62
C VAL A 270 -7.15 14.53 -30.14
N TYR A 271 -7.29 13.21 -30.07
CA TYR A 271 -6.33 12.29 -29.46
C TYR A 271 -4.90 12.47 -29.98
N ASP A 272 -4.73 12.46 -31.30
CA ASP A 272 -3.39 12.55 -31.91
C ASP A 272 -2.73 13.91 -31.63
N ASN A 273 -3.52 14.99 -31.70
CA ASN A 273 -3.04 16.34 -31.39
C ASN A 273 -2.67 16.48 -29.89
N GLN A 274 -3.43 15.86 -28.99
CA GLN A 274 -3.13 15.86 -27.56
C GLN A 274 -1.89 15.02 -27.25
N LEU A 275 -1.74 13.85 -27.87
CA LEU A 275 -0.56 13.02 -27.73
C LEU A 275 0.71 13.74 -28.22
N ASP A 276 0.63 14.40 -29.38
CA ASP A 276 1.72 15.21 -29.90
C ASP A 276 2.07 16.39 -28.98
N SER A 277 1.07 17.04 -28.39
CA SER A 277 1.26 18.11 -27.40
C SER A 277 1.90 17.59 -26.12
N LEU A 278 1.50 16.40 -25.67
CA LEU A 278 2.06 15.73 -24.51
C LEU A 278 3.55 15.41 -24.72
N TYR A 279 3.92 14.84 -25.87
CA TYR A 279 5.33 14.59 -26.20
C TYR A 279 6.18 15.86 -26.35
N LYS A 280 5.58 17.00 -26.72
CA LYS A 280 6.28 18.30 -26.77
C LYS A 280 6.46 18.92 -25.40
N SER A 281 5.46 18.78 -24.52
CA SER A 281 5.47 19.37 -23.18
C SER A 281 6.16 18.50 -22.12
N THR A 282 6.37 17.22 -22.40
CA THR A 282 7.09 16.28 -21.52
C THR A 282 7.91 15.30 -22.37
N PRO A 283 9.07 15.74 -22.90
CA PRO A 283 9.92 14.91 -23.78
C PRO A 283 10.38 13.60 -23.15
N GLU A 284 10.50 13.54 -21.82
CA GLU A 284 10.92 12.38 -21.04
C GLU A 284 9.97 11.18 -21.21
N LEU A 285 8.70 11.44 -21.53
CA LEU A 285 7.72 10.39 -21.83
C LEU A 285 8.12 9.56 -23.04
N LYS A 286 8.95 10.10 -23.96
CA LYS A 286 9.45 9.31 -25.10
C LYS A 286 10.34 8.16 -24.65
N THR A 287 11.05 8.29 -23.52
CA THR A 287 11.84 7.19 -22.95
C THR A 287 10.91 6.11 -22.38
N VAL A 288 9.89 6.53 -21.61
CA VAL A 288 8.92 5.62 -20.98
C VAL A 288 8.05 4.92 -22.03
N LEU A 289 7.64 5.62 -23.08
CA LEU A 289 6.83 5.10 -24.19
C LEU A 289 7.73 4.66 -25.37
N SER A 290 8.94 4.21 -25.09
CA SER A 290 9.86 3.63 -26.09
C SER A 290 9.73 2.11 -26.15
N LYS A 291 10.47 1.51 -27.09
CA LYS A 291 10.63 0.05 -27.20
C LYS A 291 11.39 -0.58 -26.03
N ASP A 292 12.11 0.22 -25.24
CA ASP A 292 12.85 -0.27 -24.08
C ASP A 292 11.95 -0.50 -22.85
N THR A 293 10.73 0.05 -22.88
CA THR A 293 9.63 -0.38 -22.02
C THR A 293 8.94 -1.57 -22.69
N LYS A 294 8.85 -2.69 -21.98
CA LYS A 294 8.27 -3.93 -22.50
C LYS A 294 7.50 -4.66 -21.39
N LEU A 295 6.29 -5.09 -21.71
CA LEU A 295 5.49 -6.03 -20.93
C LEU A 295 5.39 -7.34 -21.71
N ALA A 296 5.80 -8.45 -21.12
CA ALA A 296 5.57 -9.79 -21.62
C ALA A 296 4.69 -10.55 -20.63
N VAL A 297 3.61 -11.16 -21.13
CA VAL A 297 2.68 -11.94 -20.31
C VAL A 297 2.46 -13.29 -20.98
N ASP A 298 2.64 -14.35 -20.20
CA ASP A 298 2.25 -15.71 -20.55
C ASP A 298 1.09 -16.15 -19.64
N ILE A 299 -0.03 -16.55 -20.23
CA ILE A 299 -1.20 -17.07 -19.53
C ILE A 299 -1.46 -18.49 -20.02
N PHE A 300 -1.56 -19.44 -19.09
CA PHE A 300 -1.76 -20.85 -19.39
C PHE A 300 -3.13 -21.26 -18.92
N VAL A 301 -3.98 -21.65 -19.86
CA VAL A 301 -5.41 -21.88 -19.63
C VAL A 301 -5.75 -23.33 -19.91
N ASP A 302 -6.42 -24.01 -19.00
CA ASP A 302 -6.83 -25.40 -19.20
C ASP A 302 -8.10 -25.53 -20.07
N SER A 303 -8.54 -26.76 -20.31
CA SER A 303 -9.75 -27.03 -21.10
C SER A 303 -11.05 -26.55 -20.44
N GLY A 304 -11.03 -26.29 -19.13
CA GLY A 304 -12.14 -25.70 -18.37
C GLY A 304 -12.20 -24.18 -18.46
N LEU A 305 -11.27 -23.56 -19.21
CA LEU A 305 -11.07 -22.10 -19.28
C LEU A 305 -10.60 -21.47 -17.98
N HIS A 306 -9.94 -22.25 -17.11
CA HIS A 306 -9.30 -21.74 -15.91
C HIS A 306 -7.84 -21.37 -16.18
N VAL A 307 -7.40 -20.23 -15.67
CA VAL A 307 -5.99 -19.84 -15.67
C VAL A 307 -5.26 -20.66 -14.61
N ARG A 308 -4.32 -21.50 -15.06
CA ARG A 308 -3.57 -22.41 -14.18
C ARG A 308 -2.17 -21.91 -13.87
N LYS A 309 -1.61 -21.09 -14.74
CA LYS A 309 -0.30 -20.47 -14.57
C LYS A 309 -0.27 -19.13 -15.28
N GLN A 310 0.44 -18.17 -14.70
CA GLN A 310 0.67 -16.86 -15.28
C GLN A 310 2.12 -16.46 -15.05
N ASN A 311 2.77 -15.90 -16.06
CA ASN A 311 4.06 -15.22 -15.90
C ASN A 311 3.94 -13.80 -16.44
N VAL A 312 4.44 -12.83 -15.70
CA VAL A 312 4.49 -11.42 -16.07
C VAL A 312 5.94 -10.96 -15.94
N ASP A 313 6.50 -10.42 -17.02
CA ASP A 313 7.80 -9.78 -17.05
C ASP A 313 7.62 -8.36 -17.59
N LEU A 314 7.76 -7.39 -16.70
CA LEU A 314 7.66 -5.97 -17.02
C LEU A 314 9.03 -5.33 -16.88
N LYS A 315 9.43 -4.57 -17.89
CA LYS A 315 10.49 -3.57 -17.82
C LYS A 315 9.92 -2.21 -18.23
N VAL A 316 10.18 -1.19 -17.44
CA VAL A 316 9.86 0.21 -17.71
C VAL A 316 11.16 0.97 -17.86
N ALA A 317 11.41 1.54 -19.04
CA ALA A 317 12.54 2.43 -19.27
C ALA A 317 12.26 3.80 -18.64
N LEU A 318 13.28 4.35 -17.98
CA LEU A 318 13.21 5.61 -17.26
C LEU A 318 14.27 6.58 -17.81
N PRO A 319 13.98 7.88 -17.87
CA PRO A 319 14.87 8.90 -18.42
C PRO A 319 16.10 9.21 -17.56
N GLY A 320 16.18 8.71 -16.32
CA GLY A 320 17.36 8.89 -15.46
C GLY A 320 17.63 10.34 -15.05
N THR A 321 16.61 11.06 -14.58
CA THR A 321 16.71 12.46 -14.12
C THR A 321 17.37 12.58 -12.73
N GLU A 322 17.83 13.76 -12.33
CA GLU A 322 18.34 13.99 -10.96
C GLU A 322 17.33 13.58 -9.87
N ASP A 323 16.04 13.89 -10.06
CA ASP A 323 14.96 13.51 -9.12
C ASP A 323 14.59 12.01 -9.15
N MET A 324 15.03 11.29 -10.18
CA MET A 324 14.75 9.86 -10.38
C MET A 324 15.92 9.24 -11.15
N PRO A 325 17.05 9.01 -10.46
CA PRO A 325 18.31 8.61 -11.09
C PRO A 325 18.31 7.11 -11.42
N LEU A 326 17.29 6.65 -12.14
CA LEU A 326 17.11 5.26 -12.58
C LEU A 326 17.02 5.19 -14.11
N LYS A 327 17.72 4.23 -14.71
CA LYS A 327 17.62 3.87 -16.13
C LYS A 327 16.40 3.00 -16.41
N SER A 328 16.06 2.11 -15.50
CA SER A 328 14.87 1.26 -15.64
C SER A 328 14.36 0.72 -14.32
N PHE A 329 13.10 0.32 -14.33
CA PHE A 329 12.47 -0.50 -13.29
C PHE A 329 11.96 -1.79 -13.96
N SER A 330 12.03 -2.90 -13.26
CA SER A 330 11.52 -4.18 -13.74
C SER A 330 10.80 -4.94 -12.63
N LEU A 331 9.81 -5.71 -13.03
CA LEU A 331 8.97 -6.51 -12.15
C LEU A 331 8.79 -7.87 -12.81
N LYS A 332 8.99 -8.93 -12.03
CA LYS A 332 8.68 -10.30 -12.46
C LYS A 332 7.71 -10.92 -11.49
N ALA A 333 6.61 -11.42 -12.00
CA ALA A 333 5.64 -12.19 -11.24
C ALA A 333 5.37 -13.53 -11.93
N SER A 334 5.22 -14.58 -11.13
CA SER A 334 4.74 -15.88 -11.60
C SER A 334 3.72 -16.40 -10.62
N SER A 335 2.63 -16.98 -11.10
CA SER A 335 1.63 -17.62 -10.27
C SER A 335 1.23 -18.98 -10.84
N GLN A 336 0.80 -19.86 -9.96
CA GLN A 336 0.17 -21.13 -10.30
C GLN A 336 -1.07 -21.31 -9.45
N ILE A 337 -2.12 -21.88 -10.05
CA ILE A 337 -3.40 -22.14 -9.39
C ILE A 337 -3.81 -23.60 -9.64
N TRP A 338 -4.22 -24.27 -8.57
CA TRP A 338 -4.68 -25.66 -8.60
C TRP A 338 -5.85 -25.85 -7.62
N ASN A 339 -6.42 -27.06 -7.61
CA ASN A 339 -7.55 -27.41 -6.75
C ASN A 339 -8.76 -26.44 -6.88
N ILE A 340 -8.99 -25.92 -8.09
CA ILE A 340 -10.04 -24.93 -8.38
C ILE A 340 -11.42 -25.59 -8.22
N GLY A 341 -12.29 -24.97 -7.41
CA GLY A 341 -13.61 -25.51 -7.07
C GLY A 341 -13.56 -26.79 -6.22
N GLY A 342 -12.38 -27.16 -5.72
CA GLY A 342 -12.19 -28.33 -4.87
C GLY A 342 -12.42 -28.04 -3.39
N ALA A 343 -12.28 -29.09 -2.57
CA ALA A 343 -12.33 -28.99 -1.13
C ALA A 343 -11.03 -28.37 -0.60
N VAL A 344 -11.08 -27.08 -0.28
CA VAL A 344 -9.98 -26.29 0.28
C VAL A 344 -10.37 -25.84 1.68
N THR A 345 -9.43 -25.94 2.63
CA THR A 345 -9.60 -25.43 3.99
C THR A 345 -8.48 -24.47 4.30
N ALA A 346 -8.82 -23.20 4.54
CA ALA A 346 -7.87 -22.19 4.97
C ALA A 346 -7.31 -22.55 6.36
N ASP A 347 -6.07 -22.12 6.62
CA ASP A 347 -5.35 -22.40 7.86
C ASP A 347 -5.54 -21.22 8.84
N PRO A 348 -6.45 -21.29 9.84
CA PRO A 348 -6.68 -20.19 10.77
C PRO A 348 -5.49 -19.98 11.70
N ILE A 349 -5.23 -18.72 12.04
CA ILE A 349 -4.25 -18.30 13.04
C ILE A 349 -5.01 -17.81 14.27
N SER A 350 -4.62 -18.27 15.46
CA SER A 350 -5.24 -17.82 16.71
C SER A 350 -5.01 -16.33 16.93
N THR A 351 -6.05 -15.62 17.38
CA THR A 351 -5.97 -14.22 17.83
C THR A 351 -5.71 -14.11 19.33
N GLU A 352 -5.60 -15.23 20.06
CA GLU A 352 -5.30 -15.23 21.48
C GLU A 352 -3.93 -14.60 21.75
N GLY A 353 -3.92 -13.47 22.47
CA GLY A 353 -2.70 -12.72 22.77
C GLY A 353 -2.10 -11.95 21.59
N ALA A 354 -2.80 -11.88 20.45
CA ALA A 354 -2.36 -11.13 19.28
C ALA A 354 -2.31 -9.62 19.57
N LEU A 355 -1.34 -8.93 18.96
CA LEU A 355 -1.22 -7.48 19.05
C LEU A 355 -2.22 -6.82 18.11
N ASP A 356 -3.07 -5.94 18.66
CA ASP A 356 -3.99 -5.13 17.88
C ASP A 356 -3.23 -4.02 17.15
N VAL A 357 -3.18 -4.08 15.83
CA VAL A 357 -2.53 -3.04 15.02
C VAL A 357 -3.50 -1.91 14.62
N SER A 358 -4.79 -2.02 14.94
CA SER A 358 -5.82 -1.04 14.57
C SER A 358 -6.07 0.04 15.61
N SER A 359 -5.68 -0.18 16.87
CA SER A 359 -5.92 0.78 17.95
C SER A 359 -5.08 2.06 17.85
N GLY A 360 -4.16 2.15 16.89
CA GLY A 360 -3.34 3.35 16.64
C GLY A 360 -2.15 3.54 17.59
N ASP A 361 -1.95 2.61 18.53
CA ASP A 361 -1.10 2.82 19.71
C ASP A 361 0.22 2.04 19.71
N LEU A 362 0.57 1.29 18.66
CA LEU A 362 1.80 0.49 18.71
C LEU A 362 3.04 1.39 18.60
N THR A 363 3.66 1.65 19.75
CA THR A 363 4.96 2.32 19.82
C THR A 363 6.05 1.43 19.20
N PRO A 364 7.20 2.01 18.78
CA PRO A 364 8.36 1.23 18.39
C PRO A 364 8.80 0.24 19.48
N GLY A 365 8.68 0.63 20.75
CA GLY A 365 8.99 -0.23 21.90
C GLY A 365 8.08 -1.45 21.96
N GLU A 366 6.76 -1.26 21.92
CA GLU A 366 5.79 -2.37 21.92
C GLU A 366 5.97 -3.28 20.71
N THR A 367 6.22 -2.68 19.53
CA THR A 367 6.50 -3.42 18.31
C THR A 367 7.73 -4.31 18.48
N LEU A 368 8.87 -3.74 18.91
CA LEU A 368 10.12 -4.49 19.10
C LEU A 368 10.03 -5.52 20.23
N ASN A 369 9.27 -5.23 21.29
CA ASN A 369 9.05 -6.16 22.39
C ASN A 369 8.28 -7.41 21.95
N ASN A 370 7.50 -7.34 20.87
CA ASN A 370 6.89 -8.51 20.28
C ASN A 370 7.87 -9.39 19.48
N PHE A 371 9.13 -8.99 19.30
CA PHE A 371 10.13 -9.80 18.59
C PHE A 371 11.18 -10.40 19.52
N ASP A 372 11.72 -11.56 19.17
CA ASP A 372 12.98 -12.05 19.73
C ASP A 372 14.10 -11.05 19.36
N PRO A 373 14.85 -10.49 20.34
CA PRO A 373 15.95 -9.56 20.07
C PRO A 373 17.04 -10.11 19.15
N ASN A 374 17.15 -11.44 19.01
CA ASN A 374 18.10 -12.10 18.11
C ASN A 374 17.51 -12.40 16.72
N SER A 375 16.22 -12.14 16.51
CA SER A 375 15.57 -12.38 15.22
C SER A 375 16.07 -11.42 14.14
N ASN A 376 16.01 -11.88 12.90
CA ASN A 376 16.29 -11.06 11.75
C ASN A 376 15.36 -9.85 11.66
N VAL A 377 14.06 -10.06 11.92
CA VAL A 377 13.05 -9.00 11.84
C VAL A 377 13.28 -7.93 12.89
N TYR A 378 13.65 -8.27 14.13
CA TYR A 378 14.01 -7.29 15.15
C TYR A 378 15.12 -6.34 14.66
N ARG A 379 16.20 -6.90 14.11
CA ARG A 379 17.32 -6.11 13.57
C ARG A 379 16.92 -5.28 12.35
N ILE A 380 16.10 -5.82 11.46
CA ILE A 380 15.60 -5.06 10.31
C ILE A 380 14.79 -3.86 10.79
N LEU A 381 13.83 -4.07 11.69
CA LEU A 381 13.00 -2.99 12.23
C LEU A 381 13.84 -1.93 12.93
N LYS A 382 14.74 -2.35 13.82
CA LYS A 382 15.54 -1.45 14.64
C LYS A 382 16.68 -0.77 13.88
N ASP A 383 17.53 -1.56 13.23
CA ASP A 383 18.81 -1.07 12.70
C ASP A 383 18.66 -0.57 11.26
N ASP A 384 17.97 -1.34 10.40
CA ASP A 384 17.83 -1.03 8.97
C ASP A 384 16.73 0.03 8.75
N LEU A 385 15.53 -0.19 9.28
CA LEU A 385 14.39 0.74 9.14
C LEU A 385 14.42 1.87 10.16
N GLY A 386 15.14 1.71 11.27
CA GLY A 386 15.31 2.78 12.25
C GLY A 386 14.01 3.16 12.96
N ILE A 387 13.09 2.23 13.23
CA ILE A 387 11.77 2.58 13.79
C ILE A 387 11.84 3.29 15.15
N THR A 388 12.96 3.13 15.86
CA THR A 388 13.27 3.78 17.15
C THR A 388 13.97 5.14 17.01
N LYS A 389 14.38 5.52 15.80
CA LYS A 389 15.06 6.80 15.57
C LYS A 389 14.09 7.94 15.78
N ARG A 390 14.48 8.92 16.58
CA ARG A 390 13.72 10.16 16.80
C ARG A 390 14.65 11.36 16.68
N THR A 391 14.16 12.38 16.00
CA THR A 391 14.82 13.68 15.94
C THR A 391 13.79 14.73 16.33
N ILE A 392 14.06 15.42 17.43
CA ILE A 392 13.25 16.55 17.89
C ILE A 392 14.11 17.80 17.71
N VAL A 393 13.52 18.84 17.13
CA VAL A 393 14.16 20.14 16.96
C VAL A 393 13.32 21.16 17.70
N ILE A 394 13.92 21.82 18.68
CA ILE A 394 13.28 22.83 19.53
C ILE A 394 13.90 24.18 19.20
N GLU A 395 13.08 25.14 18.83
CA GLU A 395 13.51 26.52 18.60
C GLU A 395 13.64 27.31 19.91
N PRO A 396 14.41 28.41 19.95
CA PRO A 396 14.59 29.19 21.18
C PRO A 396 13.29 29.69 21.82
N ASP A 397 12.28 30.03 21.00
CA ASP A 397 10.98 30.56 21.43
C ASP A 397 9.84 29.54 21.21
N ASP A 398 10.14 28.23 21.27
CA ASP A 398 9.22 27.14 20.96
C ASP A 398 7.94 27.18 21.82
N GLU A 399 6.79 27.34 21.17
CA GLU A 399 5.48 27.42 21.82
C GLU A 399 4.87 26.06 22.17
N TYR A 400 5.51 24.94 21.83
CA TYR A 400 5.04 23.61 22.21
C TYR A 400 5.73 23.13 23.48
N TYR A 401 7.05 23.24 23.53
CA TYR A 401 7.86 22.81 24.68
C TYR A 401 8.09 23.91 25.72
N TYR A 402 7.85 25.18 25.41
CA TYR A 402 8.06 26.33 26.31
C TYR A 402 9.32 26.19 27.19
N PRO A 403 10.52 26.01 26.60
CA PRO A 403 11.72 25.70 27.36
C PRO A 403 12.09 26.83 28.33
N ILE A 404 12.37 26.50 29.58
CA ILE A 404 12.80 27.46 30.60
C ILE A 404 14.32 27.37 30.74
N VAL A 405 15.02 28.48 30.52
CA VAL A 405 16.47 28.55 30.74
C VAL A 405 16.75 29.26 32.06
N ASP A 406 17.30 28.53 33.03
CA ASP A 406 17.77 29.08 34.29
C ASP A 406 19.16 28.55 34.64
N ASN A 407 20.05 29.44 35.11
CA ASN A 407 21.43 29.12 35.48
C ASN A 407 22.17 28.23 34.46
N ASN A 408 22.01 28.56 33.16
CA ASN A 408 22.61 27.82 32.04
C ASN A 408 22.14 26.35 31.92
N THR A 409 20.96 26.04 32.46
CA THR A 409 20.26 24.76 32.33
C THR A 409 18.92 24.99 31.65
N THR A 410 18.65 24.22 30.58
CA THR A 410 17.33 24.20 29.94
C THR A 410 16.45 23.16 30.63
N TYR A 411 15.26 23.58 31.03
CA TYR A 411 14.20 22.77 31.60
C TYR A 411 13.06 22.64 30.60
N ILE A 412 12.48 21.44 30.53
CA ILE A 412 11.41 21.11 29.57
C ILE A 412 10.26 20.40 30.28
N PRO A 413 9.00 20.56 29.80
CA PRO A 413 7.89 19.74 30.23
C PRO A 413 8.20 18.26 30.03
N LEU A 414 8.29 17.54 31.15
CA LEU A 414 8.75 16.15 31.18
C LEU A 414 7.87 15.26 30.32
N ARG A 415 6.54 15.43 30.42
CA ARG A 415 5.57 14.54 29.77
C ARG A 415 5.69 14.61 28.25
N TYR A 416 5.49 15.80 27.67
CA TYR A 416 5.50 15.99 26.22
C TYR A 416 6.81 15.51 25.61
N PHE A 417 7.94 15.94 26.19
CA PHE A 417 9.25 15.54 25.70
C PHE A 417 9.50 14.02 25.77
N ALA A 418 9.08 13.37 26.86
CA ALA A 418 9.23 11.92 26.99
C ALA A 418 8.32 11.16 26.02
N GLU A 419 7.07 11.61 25.84
CA GLU A 419 6.11 11.01 24.92
C GLU A 419 6.56 11.16 23.45
N ASP A 420 7.16 12.29 23.06
CA ASP A 420 7.75 12.48 21.71
C ASP A 420 9.00 11.61 21.45
N LEU A 421 9.60 11.08 22.51
CA LEU A 421 10.63 10.04 22.45
C LEU A 421 10.04 8.62 22.58
N ASP A 422 8.73 8.45 22.39
CA ASP A 422 7.97 7.19 22.51
C ASP A 422 7.97 6.56 23.91
N ALA A 423 8.24 7.33 24.96
CA ALA A 423 8.15 6.83 26.33
C ALA A 423 6.73 6.98 26.89
N ILE A 424 6.33 6.04 27.74
CA ILE A 424 5.03 6.06 28.42
C ILE A 424 5.18 6.83 29.74
N VAL A 425 4.29 7.80 29.99
CA VAL A 425 4.35 8.65 31.18
C VAL A 425 3.12 8.48 32.07
N GLU A 426 3.32 7.97 33.27
CA GLU A 426 2.27 7.71 34.26
C GLU A 426 2.40 8.62 35.50
N TRP A 427 1.28 8.94 36.13
CA TRP A 427 1.25 9.71 37.38
C TRP A 427 0.90 8.81 38.57
N ASP A 428 1.82 8.67 39.51
CA ASP A 428 1.59 8.03 40.80
C ASP A 428 1.06 9.07 41.81
N THR A 429 -0.26 9.08 41.96
CA THR A 429 -0.98 9.98 42.89
C THR A 429 -0.58 9.78 44.35
N VAL A 430 -0.22 8.56 44.76
CA VAL A 430 0.10 8.22 46.15
C VAL A 430 1.48 8.77 46.52
N ASN A 431 2.46 8.56 45.65
CA ASN A 431 3.83 8.98 45.89
C ASN A 431 4.14 10.40 45.40
N ARG A 432 3.19 11.03 44.69
CA ARG A 432 3.36 12.30 43.97
C ARG A 432 4.56 12.27 43.04
N ALA A 433 4.63 11.22 42.21
CA ALA A 433 5.74 10.96 41.32
C ALA A 433 5.28 10.70 39.89
N ILE A 434 6.06 11.17 38.93
CA ILE A 434 5.92 10.86 37.51
C ILE A 434 6.81 9.66 37.20
N ILE A 435 6.23 8.64 36.57
CA ILE A 435 6.92 7.44 36.15
C ILE A 435 7.02 7.49 34.63
N VAL A 436 8.25 7.47 34.11
CA VAL A 436 8.52 7.40 32.68
C VAL A 436 9.06 6.01 32.37
N THR A 437 8.47 5.33 31.39
CA THR A 437 8.89 4.00 30.94
C THR A 437 9.30 4.05 29.48
N ASP A 438 10.55 3.74 29.18
CA ASP A 438 11.03 3.62 27.81
C ASP A 438 10.77 2.20 27.29
N GLY A 439 9.80 2.07 26.38
CA GLY A 439 9.40 0.76 25.83
C GLY A 439 10.48 0.08 24.98
N VAL A 440 11.46 0.83 24.45
CA VAL A 440 12.49 0.29 23.54
C VAL A 440 13.65 -0.34 24.32
N TYR A 441 14.08 0.30 25.40
CA TYR A 441 15.22 -0.16 26.22
C TYR A 441 14.79 -0.78 27.56
N GLY A 442 13.53 -0.62 27.95
CA GLY A 442 12.98 -1.13 29.20
C GLY A 442 13.33 -0.29 30.42
N ASP A 443 13.78 0.95 30.22
CA ASP A 443 14.20 1.84 31.29
C ASP A 443 13.01 2.39 32.06
N LYS A 444 13.23 2.65 33.35
CA LYS A 444 12.25 3.25 34.25
C LYS A 444 12.83 4.43 34.99
N LEU A 445 12.23 5.59 34.79
CA LEU A 445 12.59 6.85 35.43
C LEU A 445 11.48 7.28 36.39
N VAL A 446 11.83 7.75 37.58
CA VAL A 446 10.88 8.22 38.58
C VAL A 446 11.27 9.61 39.06
N PHE A 447 10.39 10.57 38.83
CA PHE A 447 10.55 11.98 39.17
C PHE A 447 9.51 12.39 40.20
N LYS A 448 9.93 12.65 41.44
CA LYS A 448 9.03 13.09 42.50
C LYS A 448 8.95 14.61 42.56
N ILE A 449 7.74 15.17 42.60
CA ILE A 449 7.53 16.62 42.67
C ILE A 449 8.20 17.21 43.91
N GLY A 450 9.02 18.24 43.71
CA GLY A 450 9.80 18.93 44.74
C GLY A 450 11.04 18.19 45.24
N SER A 451 11.37 17.02 44.68
CA SER A 451 12.58 16.27 45.02
C SER A 451 13.79 16.79 44.27
N SER A 452 14.94 16.90 44.94
CA SER A 452 16.25 17.18 44.33
C SER A 452 16.98 15.93 43.83
N GLU A 453 16.34 14.76 43.93
CA GLU A 453 16.79 13.48 43.42
C GLU A 453 15.72 12.86 42.51
N ALA A 454 16.13 12.25 41.40
CA ALA A 454 15.34 11.32 40.61
C ALA A 454 15.86 9.89 40.78
N VAL A 455 15.05 8.90 40.42
CA VAL A 455 15.48 7.49 40.34
C VAL A 455 15.50 7.08 38.88
N ILE A 456 16.67 6.75 38.34
CA ILE A 456 16.88 6.32 36.96
C ILE A 456 17.36 4.88 36.99
N ASN A 457 16.55 3.94 36.51
CA ASN A 457 16.85 2.51 36.52
C ASN A 457 17.25 1.95 37.90
N GLY A 458 16.63 2.49 38.96
CA GLY A 458 16.90 2.11 40.35
C GLY A 458 18.05 2.87 41.01
N GLU A 459 18.82 3.66 40.26
CA GLU A 459 19.89 4.49 40.80
C GLU A 459 19.40 5.90 41.12
N LYS A 460 19.86 6.46 42.24
CA LYS A 460 19.53 7.83 42.62
C LYS A 460 20.44 8.82 41.91
N VAL A 461 19.85 9.76 41.19
CA VAL A 461 20.55 10.80 40.44
C VAL A 461 20.17 12.16 41.00
N LYS A 462 21.17 12.98 41.34
CA LYS A 462 20.97 14.34 41.83
C LYS A 462 20.55 15.26 40.68
N LEU A 463 19.51 16.04 40.90
CA LEU A 463 19.02 17.04 39.95
C LEU A 463 19.69 18.40 40.18
N ALA A 464 19.85 19.18 39.11
CA ALA A 464 20.36 20.55 39.19
C ALA A 464 19.39 21.44 39.98
N GLU A 465 18.09 21.30 39.67
CA GLU A 465 16.99 21.89 40.42
C GLU A 465 15.95 20.82 40.77
N PRO A 466 15.22 20.95 41.89
CA PRO A 466 14.12 20.05 42.20
C PRO A 466 13.05 20.04 41.10
N VAL A 467 12.38 18.91 40.90
CA VAL A 467 11.25 18.83 39.95
C VAL A 467 10.19 19.86 40.34
N PHE A 468 9.94 20.84 39.48
CA PHE A 468 8.98 21.92 39.72
C PHE A 468 7.81 21.84 38.75
N VAL A 469 6.72 22.53 39.10
CA VAL A 469 5.48 22.53 38.33
C VAL A 469 5.12 23.97 38.02
N ASP A 470 4.72 24.24 36.78
CA ASP A 470 4.29 25.57 36.36
C ASP A 470 2.82 25.89 36.76
N GLU A 471 2.30 27.01 36.28
CA GLU A 471 0.93 27.45 36.56
C GLU A 471 -0.15 26.61 35.85
N TYR A 472 0.22 25.88 34.79
CA TYR A 472 -0.67 25.02 34.02
C TYR A 472 -0.69 23.58 34.53
N GLY A 473 0.25 23.22 35.41
CA GLY A 473 0.35 21.90 36.02
C GLY A 473 1.39 20.99 35.36
N ASP A 474 2.21 21.52 34.45
CA ASP A 474 3.26 20.76 33.78
C ASP A 474 4.50 20.67 34.66
N ALA A 475 5.07 19.48 34.76
CA ALA A 475 6.27 19.23 35.54
C ALA A 475 7.53 19.38 34.69
N TYR A 476 8.51 20.11 35.18
CA TYR A 476 9.73 20.44 34.47
C TYR A 476 10.94 19.72 35.08
N VAL A 477 11.80 19.24 34.18
CA VAL A 477 13.10 18.65 34.52
C VAL A 477 14.16 19.11 33.53
N SER A 478 15.44 18.91 33.86
CA SER A 478 16.53 19.24 32.95
C SER A 478 16.40 18.44 31.65
N LEU A 479 16.35 19.16 30.52
CA LEU A 479 16.25 18.59 29.18
C LEU A 479 17.37 17.57 28.92
N ARG A 480 18.62 17.96 29.21
CA ARG A 480 19.78 17.09 28.97
C ARG A 480 19.71 15.80 29.79
N LEU A 481 19.32 15.89 31.07
CA LEU A 481 19.19 14.73 31.94
C LEU A 481 18.09 13.78 31.44
N LEU A 482 16.92 14.31 31.08
CA LEU A 482 15.81 13.50 30.59
C LEU A 482 16.14 12.88 29.22
N ALA A 483 16.75 13.63 28.31
CA ALA A 483 17.18 13.15 27.01
C ALA A 483 18.21 12.01 27.13
N GLU A 484 19.26 12.21 27.93
CA GLU A 484 20.30 11.19 28.13
C GLU A 484 19.74 9.93 28.82
N ALA A 485 18.81 10.10 29.77
CA ALA A 485 18.12 8.99 30.42
C ALA A 485 17.20 8.19 29.46
N LEU A 486 16.80 8.80 28.34
CA LEU A 486 16.01 8.19 27.26
C LEU A 486 16.85 7.86 26.02
N HIS A 487 18.17 7.74 26.19
CA HIS A 487 19.14 7.39 25.14
C HIS A 487 19.20 8.36 23.96
N ALA A 488 18.85 9.62 24.20
CA ALA A 488 18.95 10.69 23.24
C ALA A 488 20.15 11.62 23.54
N THR A 489 20.73 12.18 22.48
CA THR A 489 21.80 13.17 22.57
C THR A 489 21.26 14.57 22.31
N VAL A 490 21.77 15.57 23.02
CA VAL A 490 21.36 16.98 22.87
C VAL A 490 22.50 17.83 22.33
N TYR A 491 22.25 18.47 21.18
CA TYR A 491 23.11 19.47 20.55
C TYR A 491 22.41 20.83 20.55
N VAL A 492 23.13 21.90 20.89
CA VAL A 492 22.64 23.28 20.83
C VAL A 492 23.54 24.04 19.88
N ASP A 493 22.97 24.73 18.90
CA ASP A 493 23.74 25.53 17.95
C ASP A 493 23.94 26.99 18.41
N GLU A 494 24.65 27.78 17.59
CA GLU A 494 24.96 29.18 17.89
C GLU A 494 23.72 30.09 17.92
N ASP A 495 22.66 29.70 17.22
CA ASP A 495 21.39 30.43 17.14
C ASP A 495 20.42 29.99 18.25
N GLY A 496 20.81 29.04 19.09
CA GLY A 496 20.04 28.55 20.23
C GLY A 496 19.07 27.42 19.90
N TRP A 497 19.09 26.88 18.68
CA TRP A 497 18.29 25.72 18.32
C TRP A 497 18.81 24.48 19.02
N ILE A 498 17.90 23.67 19.54
CA ILE A 498 18.23 22.43 20.23
C ILE A 498 17.81 21.25 19.36
N THR A 499 18.79 20.46 18.93
CA THR A 499 18.57 19.20 18.24
C THR A 499 18.76 18.05 19.21
N ILE A 500 17.70 17.27 19.40
CA ILE A 500 17.69 16.02 20.16
C ILE A 500 17.65 14.87 19.17
N THR A 501 18.54 13.90 19.33
CA THR A 501 18.60 12.72 18.46
C THR A 501 18.68 11.46 19.28
N ARG A 502 17.71 10.56 19.07
CA ARG A 502 17.70 9.18 19.55
C ARG A 502 17.99 8.27 18.37
N LYS A 503 18.97 7.38 18.53
CA LYS A 503 19.44 6.48 17.45
C LYS A 503 18.68 5.17 17.36
#